data_AF-A0A962WEY1-F1
#
_entry.id   AF-A0A962WEY1-F1
#
_cell.length_a   1.000
_cell.length_b   1.000
_cell.length_c   1.000
_cell.angle_alpha   90.00
_cell.angle_beta   90.00
_cell.angle_gamma   90.00
#
_symmetry.space_group_name_H-M   'P 1'
#
loop_
_entity.id
_entity.type
_entity.pdbx_description
1 polymer ?
#
loop_
_entity_poly.entity_id
_entity_poly.type
_entity_poly.pdbx_seq_one_letter_code
_entity_poly.pdbx_strand_id
1 'polypeptide(L)'
;AFHQGLGVEQGSAHAVLFLFLLVAPLFTMVLHPIASAISRKHEFEADDYAAQNSRADKLISALVKLYRENASTLTPDPWYSAFHDSHPPAPVRIARLSAKLAP
;
A
#
# COMPACT_ATOMS: atom_id res chain seq x y z
N ALA A 1 25.67 -0.70 -20.80
CA ALA A 1 25.61 -0.77 -19.32
C ALA A 1 24.55 -1.76 -18.85
N PHE A 2 23.23 -1.44 -18.81
CA PHE A 2 22.20 -2.43 -18.38
C PHE A 2 21.62 -3.28 -19.54
N HIS A 3 21.30 -2.66 -20.68
CA HIS A 3 20.69 -3.34 -21.84
C HIS A 3 21.60 -4.42 -22.43
N GLN A 4 22.91 -4.18 -22.46
CA GLN A 4 23.93 -5.18 -22.81
C GLN A 4 23.94 -6.37 -21.84
N GLY A 5 23.82 -6.13 -20.53
CA GLY A 5 23.70 -7.20 -19.52
C GLY A 5 22.42 -8.04 -19.66
N LEU A 6 21.45 -7.57 -20.44
CA LEU A 6 20.21 -8.26 -20.79
C LEU A 6 20.22 -8.80 -22.23
N GLY A 7 21.39 -8.82 -22.89
CA GLY A 7 21.58 -9.39 -24.23
C GLY A 7 21.21 -8.47 -25.39
N VAL A 8 20.98 -7.17 -25.15
CA VAL A 8 20.74 -6.18 -26.21
C VAL A 8 22.02 -5.39 -26.44
N GLU A 9 22.73 -5.69 -27.54
CA GLU A 9 24.03 -5.06 -27.86
C GLU A 9 23.89 -3.72 -28.57
N GLN A 10 22.95 -3.59 -29.50
CA GLN A 10 22.65 -2.34 -30.21
C GLN A 10 21.16 -2.03 -30.13
N GLY A 11 20.79 -1.11 -29.24
CA GLY A 11 19.41 -0.62 -29.09
C GLY A 11 19.32 0.86 -29.42
N SER A 12 18.29 1.26 -30.18
CA SER A 12 17.91 2.68 -30.26
C SER A 12 17.46 3.19 -28.88
N ALA A 13 17.47 4.50 -28.66
CA ALA A 13 17.03 5.08 -27.38
C ALA A 13 15.64 4.59 -26.95
N HIS A 14 14.71 4.49 -27.90
CA HIS A 14 13.35 3.98 -27.67
C HIS A 14 13.34 2.51 -27.25
N ALA A 15 14.15 1.67 -27.88
CA ALA A 15 14.26 0.25 -27.53
C ALA A 15 14.86 0.06 -26.12
N VAL A 16 15.86 0.88 -25.75
CA VAL A 16 16.46 0.86 -24.41
C VAL A 16 15.46 1.31 -23.35
N LEU A 17 14.69 2.37 -23.60
CA LEU A 17 13.64 2.81 -22.68
C LEU A 17 12.55 1.75 -22.50
N PHE A 18 12.10 1.13 -23.60
CA PHE A 18 11.14 0.04 -23.55
C PHE A 18 11.66 -1.12 -22.70
N LEU A 19 12.90 -1.56 -22.94
CA LEU A 19 13.52 -2.63 -22.17
C LEU A 19 13.62 -2.27 -20.68
N PHE A 20 13.99 -1.02 -20.36
CA PHE A 20 14.05 -0.56 -18.97
C PHE A 20 12.68 -0.67 -18.28
N LEU A 21 11.62 -0.14 -18.89
CA LEU A 21 10.26 -0.20 -18.33
C LEU A 21 9.75 -1.63 -18.19
N LEU A 22 10.13 -2.51 -19.13
CA LEU A 22 9.75 -3.92 -19.11
C LEU A 22 10.39 -4.67 -17.92
N VAL A 23 11.68 -4.43 -17.65
CA VAL A 23 12.42 -5.21 -16.64
C VAL A 23 12.41 -4.57 -15.25
N ALA A 24 12.21 -3.25 -15.14
CA ALA A 24 12.21 -2.54 -13.88
C ALA A 24 11.30 -3.16 -12.79
N PRO A 25 10.06 -3.62 -13.09
CA PRO A 25 9.20 -4.24 -12.09
C PRO A 25 9.81 -5.46 -11.40
N LEU A 26 10.64 -6.25 -12.11
CA LEU A 26 11.28 -7.44 -11.53
C LEU A 26 12.27 -7.07 -10.43
N PHE A 27 12.95 -5.94 -10.59
CA PHE A 27 13.91 -5.43 -9.62
C PHE A 27 13.24 -4.68 -8.47
N THR A 28 12.10 -4.03 -8.72
CA THR A 28 11.38 -3.26 -7.69
C THR A 28 10.40 -4.10 -6.88
N MET A 29 10.00 -5.28 -7.35
CA MET A 29 9.09 -6.19 -6.65
C MET A 29 9.55 -6.49 -5.21
N VAL A 30 10.85 -6.70 -4.98
CA VAL A 30 11.40 -6.99 -3.65
C VAL A 30 11.37 -5.79 -2.70
N LEU A 31 11.31 -4.57 -3.24
CA LEU A 31 11.20 -3.34 -2.47
C LEU A 31 9.74 -3.02 -2.11
N HIS A 32 8.79 -3.63 -2.81
CA HIS A 32 7.36 -3.36 -2.63
C HIS A 32 6.87 -3.61 -1.20
N PRO A 33 7.20 -4.71 -0.51
CA PRO A 33 6.76 -4.93 0.87
C PRO A 33 7.31 -3.90 1.86
N ILE A 34 8.53 -3.40 1.62
CA ILE A 34 9.15 -2.35 2.44
C ILE A 34 8.38 -1.04 2.26
N ALA A 35 8.11 -0.66 1.02
CA ALA A 35 7.30 0.52 0.72
C ALA A 35 5.88 0.41 1.30
N SER A 36 5.24 -0.74 1.16
CA SER A 36 3.92 -1.03 1.75
C SER A 36 3.96 -0.96 3.28
N ALA A 37 5.01 -1.47 3.93
CA ALA A 37 5.16 -1.37 5.39
C ALA A 37 5.30 0.08 5.88
N ILE A 38 6.09 0.90 5.18
CA ILE A 38 6.23 2.33 5.48
C ILE A 38 4.89 3.05 5.28
N SER A 39 4.21 2.79 4.16
CA SER A 39 2.90 3.36 3.86
C SER A 39 1.86 2.99 4.92
N ARG A 40 1.82 1.72 5.35
CA ARG A 40 0.94 1.26 6.43
C ARG A 40 1.23 1.96 7.76
N LYS A 41 2.50 2.22 8.08
CA LYS A 41 2.86 3.01 9.28
C LYS A 41 2.29 4.42 9.20
N HIS A 42 2.45 5.09 8.05
CA HIS A 42 1.93 6.44 7.85
C HIS A 42 0.40 6.49 7.94
N GLU A 43 -0.32 5.49 7.43
CA GLU A 43 -1.79 5.40 7.58
C GLU A 43 -2.21 5.36 9.05
N PHE A 44 -1.48 4.62 9.89
CA PHE A 44 -1.76 4.59 11.33
C PHE A 44 -1.42 5.90 12.04
N GLU A 45 -0.34 6.57 11.64
CA GLU A 45 0.00 7.90 12.17
C GLU A 45 -1.03 8.96 11.75
N ALA A 46 -1.57 8.85 10.54
CA ALA A 46 -2.64 9.71 10.04
C ALA A 46 -3.97 9.44 10.77
N ASP A 47 -4.33 8.18 11.01
CA ASP A 47 -5.49 7.80 11.82
C ASP A 47 -5.38 8.36 13.24
N ASP A 48 -4.20 8.26 13.86
CA ASP A 48 -3.93 8.79 15.20
C ASP A 48 -4.04 10.31 15.23
N TYR A 49 -3.48 10.99 14.23
CA TYR A 49 -3.62 12.44 14.09
C TYR A 49 -5.09 12.86 13.93
N ALA A 50 -5.84 12.19 13.07
CA ALA A 50 -7.25 12.48 12.84
C ALA A 50 -8.11 12.20 14.09
N ALA A 51 -7.79 11.15 14.85
CA ALA A 51 -8.47 10.84 16.10
C ALA A 51 -8.21 11.90 17.20
N GLN A 52 -7.02 12.50 17.23
CA GLN A 52 -6.66 13.55 18.18
C GLN A 52 -7.23 14.93 17.81
N ASN A 53 -7.31 15.23 16.52
CA ASN A 53 -7.68 16.56 16.02
C ASN A 53 -9.12 16.65 15.52
N SER A 54 -9.87 15.55 15.53
CA SER A 54 -11.25 15.47 15.04
C SER A 54 -12.02 14.36 15.75
N ARG A 55 -13.03 13.79 15.08
CA ARG A 55 -13.92 12.77 15.61
C ARG A 55 -13.57 11.37 15.12
N ALA A 56 -12.91 10.58 15.96
CA ALA A 56 -12.54 9.20 15.65
C ALA A 56 -13.75 8.30 15.29
N ASP A 57 -14.93 8.53 15.89
CA ASP A 57 -16.15 7.78 15.57
C ASP A 57 -16.65 8.05 14.14
N LYS A 58 -16.46 9.28 13.64
CA LYS A 58 -16.77 9.64 12.26
C LYS A 58 -15.77 9.02 11.29
N LEU A 59 -14.50 8.93 11.67
CA LEU A 59 -13.47 8.24 10.89
C LEU A 59 -13.80 6.74 10.74
N ILE A 60 -14.15 6.06 11.83
CA ILE A 60 -14.60 4.66 11.78
C ILE A 60 -15.80 4.51 10.84
N SER A 61 -16.80 5.38 10.97
CA SER A 61 -18.00 5.36 10.11
C SER A 61 -17.65 5.56 8.64
N ALA A 62 -16.71 6.46 8.34
CA ALA A 62 -16.23 6.70 6.98
C ALA A 62 -15.49 5.50 6.40
N LEU A 63 -14.63 4.83 7.19
CA LEU A 63 -13.93 3.61 6.76
C LEU A 63 -14.91 2.49 6.42
N VAL A 64 -15.93 2.25 7.27
CA VAL A 64 -16.98 1.25 7.02
C VAL A 64 -17.75 1.58 5.73
N LYS A 65 -18.13 2.85 5.55
CA LYS A 65 -18.84 3.29 4.35
C LYS A 65 -18.00 3.06 3.08
N LEU A 66 -16.74 3.48 3.10
CA LEU A 66 -15.82 3.33 1.96
C LEU A 66 -15.60 1.86 1.60
N TYR A 67 -15.42 0.98 2.58
CA TYR A 67 -15.25 -0.46 2.34
C TYR A 67 -16.50 -1.10 1.73
N ARG A 68 -17.68 -0.69 2.22
CA ARG A 68 -18.96 -1.15 1.67
C ARG A 68 -19.14 -0.70 0.23
N GLU A 69 -18.93 0.59 -0.05
CA GLU A 69 -19.14 1.17 -1.37
C GLU A 69 -18.14 0.64 -2.41
N ASN A 70 -16.90 0.34 -2.00
CA ASN A 70 -15.89 -0.23 -2.86
C ASN A 70 -15.93 -1.76 -2.98
N ALA A 71 -16.88 -2.43 -2.29
CA ALA A 71 -16.94 -3.89 -2.18
C ALA A 71 -15.58 -4.51 -1.78
N SER A 72 -14.85 -3.81 -0.91
CA SER A 72 -13.51 -4.22 -0.48
C SER A 72 -13.58 -5.52 0.31
N THR A 73 -12.57 -6.38 0.15
CA THR A 73 -12.46 -7.62 0.91
C THR A 73 -12.38 -7.34 2.42
N LEU A 74 -13.17 -8.07 3.21
CA LEU A 74 -13.16 -7.99 4.68
C LEU A 74 -12.14 -8.95 5.30
N THR A 75 -11.67 -9.92 4.53
CA THR A 75 -10.78 -10.99 4.97
C THR A 75 -9.61 -11.16 4.00
N PRO A 76 -8.80 -10.11 3.76
CA PRO A 76 -7.59 -10.27 2.97
C PRO A 76 -6.64 -11.24 3.69
N ASP A 77 -5.96 -12.08 2.91
CA ASP A 77 -4.89 -12.92 3.46
C ASP A 77 -3.77 -12.04 4.04
N PRO A 78 -3.25 -12.33 5.25
CA PRO A 78 -2.24 -11.48 5.88
C PRO A 78 -0.94 -11.33 5.09
N TRP A 79 -0.50 -12.39 4.40
CA TRP A 79 0.73 -12.35 3.61
C TRP A 79 0.55 -11.57 2.33
N TYR A 80 -0.58 -11.82 1.64
CA TYR A 80 -0.95 -11.03 0.47
C TYR A 80 -1.05 -9.55 0.82
N SER A 81 -1.73 -9.20 1.91
CA SER A 81 -1.89 -7.81 2.35
C SER A 81 -0.56 -7.19 2.77
N ALA A 82 0.29 -7.92 3.50
CA ALA A 82 1.60 -7.44 3.91
C ALA A 82 2.49 -7.09 2.72
N PHE A 83 2.38 -7.83 1.62
CA PHE A 83 3.14 -7.62 0.41
C PHE A 83 2.54 -6.49 -0.46
N HIS A 84 1.25 -6.59 -0.79
CA HIS A 84 0.62 -5.79 -1.85
C HIS A 84 -0.14 -4.57 -1.36
N ASP A 85 -0.71 -4.61 -0.16
CA ASP A 85 -1.57 -3.52 0.30
C ASP A 85 -0.72 -2.41 0.92
N SER A 86 -0.75 -1.25 0.25
CA SER A 86 -0.15 0.00 0.76
C SER A 86 -0.90 0.55 1.99
N HIS A 87 -2.14 0.11 2.21
CA HIS A 87 -2.99 0.52 3.33
C HIS A 87 -3.36 -0.70 4.17
N PRO A 88 -3.41 -0.59 5.51
CA PRO A 88 -3.89 -1.68 6.33
C PRO A 88 -5.39 -1.96 6.06
N PRO A 89 -5.85 -3.21 6.17
CA PRO A 89 -7.26 -3.54 6.06
C PRO A 89 -8.11 -2.72 7.04
N ALA A 90 -9.29 -2.25 6.63
CA ALA A 90 -10.16 -1.43 7.48
C ALA A 90 -10.48 -2.10 8.83
N PRO A 91 -10.74 -3.42 8.93
CA PRO A 91 -10.94 -4.06 10.24
C PRO A 91 -9.79 -3.80 11.22
N VAL A 92 -8.54 -3.81 10.73
CA VAL A 92 -7.35 -3.54 11.56
C VAL A 92 -7.31 -2.09 12.02
N ARG A 93 -7.62 -1.14 11.13
CA ARG A 93 -7.69 0.31 11.46
C ARG A 93 -8.81 0.61 12.44
N ILE A 94 -10.01 0.07 12.18
CA ILE A 94 -11.18 0.23 13.04
C ILE A 94 -10.92 -0.36 14.43
N ALA A 95 -10.28 -1.52 14.54
CA ALA A 95 -9.93 -2.11 15.83
C ALA A 95 -8.98 -1.19 16.62
N ARG A 96 -7.96 -0.62 15.97
CA ARG A 96 -7.04 0.34 16.61
C ARG A 96 -7.74 1.63 17.05
N LEU A 97 -8.60 2.20 16.22
CA LEU A 97 -9.37 3.40 16.54
C LEU A 97 -10.38 3.14 17.67
N SER A 98 -11.07 2.00 17.63
CA SER A 98 -12.03 1.60 18.67
C SER A 98 -11.35 1.42 20.03
N ALA A 99 -10.15 0.83 20.05
CA ALA A 99 -9.38 0.67 21.28
C ALA A 99 -9.00 2.01 21.94
N LYS A 100 -8.87 3.10 21.16
CA LYS A 100 -8.60 4.45 21.68
C LYS A 100 -9.86 5.16 22.19
N LEU A 101 -11.04 4.71 21.77
CA LEU A 101 -12.34 5.22 22.22
C LEU A 101 -12.87 4.48 23.45
N ALA A 102 -12.28 3.32 23.80
CA ALA A 102 -12.62 2.61 25.02
C ALA A 102 -12.24 3.48 26.24
N PRO A 103 -13.12 3.56 27.27
CA PRO A 103 -12.92 4.39 28.45
C PRO A 103 -11.73 3.97 29.31
#